data_AF-A0A6B3BUF7-F1
#
_entry.id   AF-A0A6B3BUF7-F1
#
_cell.length_a   1.000
_cell.length_b   1.000
_cell.length_c   1.000
_cell.angle_alpha   90.00
_cell.angle_beta   90.00
_cell.angle_gamma   90.00
#
_symmetry.space_group_name_H-M   'P 1'
#
loop_
_entity.id
_entity.type
_entity.pdbx_description
1 polymer ?
#
loop_
_entity_poly.entity_id
_entity_poly.type
_entity_poly.pdbx_seq_one_letter_code
_entity_poly.pdbx_strand_id
1 'polypeptide(L)'
;MNHRKRRLLTAGITAAGVGAALGTALLIGGPWQDSDEGRTGRQEAVAERGRTVMPFDLEATTHHFTPTKAGGIQDVVADQPDDAKQIDLIRTHLQQEAKAFGKGDFGDPAQIHGDSMPGLAELEEGYKRIEVRYRERSDGASLTYTTEEPALVDALHDWFEAQLSDHGDHAETGH
;
A
#
# COMPACT_ATOMS: atom_id res chain seq x y z
N MET A 1 64.38 15.45 52.20
CA MET A 1 63.55 14.70 53.18
C MET A 1 63.18 13.35 52.58
N ASN A 2 63.83 12.26 53.00
CA ASN A 2 63.35 11.26 53.99
C ASN A 2 62.55 10.13 53.28
N HIS A 3 63.22 9.01 52.93
CA HIS A 3 63.13 7.69 53.62
C HIS A 3 61.96 6.84 53.10
N ARG A 4 62.03 5.52 52.88
CA ARG A 4 63.04 4.47 53.09
C ARG A 4 62.56 3.21 52.33
N LYS A 5 63.54 2.36 52.05
CA LYS A 5 63.54 1.01 51.43
C LYS A 5 62.47 0.03 51.96
N ARG A 6 62.11 -0.97 51.14
CA ARG A 6 62.19 -2.39 51.53
C ARG A 6 62.29 -3.35 50.32
N ARG A 7 63.17 -4.34 50.48
CA ARG A 7 63.62 -5.36 49.52
C ARG A 7 62.66 -6.55 49.46
N LEU A 8 62.61 -7.16 48.26
CA LEU A 8 62.59 -8.61 47.90
C LEU A 8 61.72 -9.57 48.72
N LEU A 9 60.89 -10.38 48.04
CA LEU A 9 61.21 -11.79 47.70
C LEU A 9 60.07 -12.44 46.89
N THR A 10 60.51 -13.29 45.97
CA THR A 10 59.79 -14.25 45.12
C THR A 10 58.88 -15.24 45.87
N ALA A 11 57.74 -15.60 45.26
CA ALA A 11 57.31 -16.99 45.06
C ALA A 11 56.01 -17.00 44.23
N GLY A 12 56.02 -17.72 43.11
CA GLY A 12 54.82 -17.99 42.33
C GLY A 12 53.98 -19.11 42.96
N ILE A 13 52.66 -19.06 42.76
CA ILE A 13 51.79 -20.23 42.74
C ILE A 13 50.74 -19.98 41.64
N THR A 14 50.86 -20.74 40.57
CA THR A 14 49.78 -21.04 39.63
C THR A 14 48.73 -21.91 40.31
N ALA A 15 47.46 -21.51 40.30
CA ALA A 15 46.35 -22.43 40.49
C ALA A 15 45.14 -21.93 39.69
N ALA A 16 44.68 -22.79 38.78
CA ALA A 16 43.57 -22.58 37.88
C ALA A 16 42.27 -22.27 38.64
N GLY A 17 41.58 -21.21 38.21
CA GLY A 17 40.23 -20.86 38.63
C GLY A 17 39.33 -20.75 37.41
N VAL A 18 38.32 -21.61 37.36
CA VAL A 18 37.29 -21.75 36.33
C VAL A 18 36.71 -20.39 35.92
N GLY A 19 36.82 -20.07 34.62
CA GLY A 19 36.18 -18.91 34.03
C GLY A 19 34.66 -19.08 33.98
N ALA A 20 33.96 -18.53 34.97
CA ALA A 20 32.54 -18.24 34.84
C ALA A 20 32.36 -16.97 34.02
N ALA A 21 32.31 -17.13 32.69
CA ALA A 21 31.96 -16.06 31.78
C ALA A 21 30.49 -15.68 31.99
N LEU A 22 30.30 -14.54 32.65
CA LEU A 22 29.06 -13.77 32.63
C LEU A 22 28.84 -13.26 31.20
N GLY A 23 27.67 -13.56 30.64
CA GLY A 23 27.13 -12.82 29.51
C GLY A 23 26.60 -13.70 28.39
N THR A 24 25.27 -13.84 28.31
CA THR A 24 24.50 -13.26 27.20
C THR A 24 23.02 -13.37 27.50
N ALA A 25 22.37 -12.21 27.47
CA ALA A 25 20.94 -12.06 27.64
C ALA A 25 20.21 -12.76 26.49
N LEU A 26 19.33 -13.70 26.85
CA LEU A 26 18.35 -14.27 25.94
C LEU A 26 17.25 -13.22 25.74
N LEU A 27 17.41 -12.36 24.73
CA LEU A 27 16.33 -11.49 24.28
C LEU A 27 15.32 -12.34 23.51
N ILE A 28 14.17 -12.49 24.14
CA ILE A 28 12.94 -13.10 23.65
C ILE A 28 12.55 -12.39 22.34
N GLY A 29 12.48 -13.15 21.24
CA GLY A 29 11.81 -12.71 20.03
C GLY A 29 10.31 -12.59 20.31
N GLY A 30 9.80 -11.36 20.42
CA GLY A 30 8.37 -11.07 20.40
C GLY A 30 7.81 -11.27 18.98
N PRO A 31 6.52 -11.59 18.83
CA PRO A 31 5.92 -11.84 17.53
C PRO A 31 5.75 -10.52 16.76
N TRP A 32 5.92 -10.61 15.46
CA TRP A 32 5.56 -9.62 14.44
C TRP A 32 4.09 -9.20 14.63
N GLN A 33 3.85 -8.09 15.33
CA GLN A 33 2.49 -7.54 15.57
C GLN A 33 2.34 -6.07 15.11
N ASP A 34 3.45 -5.40 14.82
CA ASP A 34 3.45 -3.99 14.35
C ASP A 34 2.85 -3.83 12.94
N SER A 35 3.05 -4.82 12.06
CA SER A 35 2.66 -4.70 10.64
C SER A 35 1.15 -4.83 10.41
N ASP A 36 0.45 -5.64 11.19
CA ASP A 36 -1.00 -5.85 11.04
C ASP A 36 -1.81 -4.69 11.64
N GLU A 37 -1.38 -4.15 12.79
CA GLU A 37 -1.99 -2.96 13.39
C GLU A 37 -1.77 -1.72 12.50
N GLY A 38 -0.56 -1.55 11.96
CA GLY A 38 -0.25 -0.47 11.02
C GLY A 38 -1.04 -0.55 9.71
N ARG A 39 -1.23 -1.75 9.16
CA ARG A 39 -2.05 -1.98 7.96
C ARG A 39 -3.52 -1.68 8.22
N THR A 40 -4.07 -2.16 9.33
CA THR A 40 -5.47 -1.92 9.70
C THR A 40 -5.74 -0.42 9.88
N GLY A 41 -4.85 0.30 10.57
CA GLY A 41 -4.97 1.74 10.73
C GLY A 41 -4.87 2.52 9.41
N ARG A 42 -4.07 2.04 8.45
CA ARG A 42 -4.01 2.62 7.09
C ARG A 42 -5.32 2.42 6.33
N GLN A 43 -5.87 1.21 6.37
CA GLN A 43 -7.14 0.87 5.71
C GLN A 43 -8.31 1.68 6.28
N GLU A 44 -8.40 1.84 7.61
CA GLU A 44 -9.42 2.69 8.24
C GLU A 44 -9.32 4.16 7.78
N ALA A 45 -8.10 4.70 7.69
CA ALA A 45 -7.88 6.07 7.21
C ALA A 45 -8.26 6.24 5.73
N VAL A 46 -7.97 5.23 4.90
CA VAL A 46 -8.37 5.18 3.49
C VAL A 46 -9.89 5.13 3.37
N ALA A 47 -10.56 4.26 4.12
CA ALA A 47 -12.02 4.16 4.11
C ALA A 47 -12.68 5.48 4.53
N GLU A 48 -12.16 6.15 5.56
CA GLU A 48 -12.69 7.44 6.01
C GLU A 48 -12.52 8.56 4.96
N ARG A 49 -11.35 8.65 4.31
CA ARG A 49 -11.15 9.62 3.21
C ARG A 49 -11.98 9.25 1.98
N GLY A 50 -12.06 7.96 1.69
CA GLY A 50 -12.83 7.39 0.60
C GLY A 50 -14.28 7.83 0.63
N ARG A 51 -14.93 7.87 1.81
CA ARG A 51 -16.31 8.38 1.96
C ARG A 51 -16.54 9.83 1.51
N THR A 52 -15.48 10.63 1.45
CA THR A 52 -15.57 12.04 1.00
C THR A 52 -15.32 12.17 -0.50
N VAL A 53 -14.54 11.27 -1.09
CA VAL A 53 -14.11 11.33 -2.49
C VAL A 53 -14.97 10.43 -3.38
N MET A 54 -15.20 9.19 -2.95
CA MET A 54 -16.06 8.22 -3.62
C MET A 54 -17.51 8.44 -3.17
N PRO A 55 -18.44 8.77 -4.10
CA PRO A 55 -19.80 9.16 -3.75
C PRO A 55 -20.73 7.97 -3.47
N PHE A 56 -20.22 6.73 -3.54
CA PHE A 56 -20.91 5.47 -3.27
C PHE A 56 -20.49 4.88 -1.91
N ASP A 57 -21.25 3.91 -1.42
CA ASP A 57 -20.99 3.27 -0.12
C ASP A 57 -19.98 2.14 -0.27
N LEU A 58 -18.78 2.29 0.32
CA LEU A 58 -17.73 1.28 0.27
C LEU A 58 -18.15 -0.08 0.84
N GLU A 59 -19.08 -0.11 1.79
CA GLU A 59 -19.57 -1.37 2.38
C GLU A 59 -20.61 -2.10 1.49
N ALA A 60 -20.98 -1.49 0.36
CA ALA A 60 -21.94 -2.05 -0.60
C ALA A 60 -21.37 -2.14 -2.02
N THR A 61 -20.07 -1.92 -2.17
CA THR A 61 -19.38 -1.91 -3.46
C THR A 61 -18.01 -2.55 -3.36
N THR A 62 -17.60 -3.23 -4.41
CA THR A 62 -16.28 -3.84 -4.49
C THR A 62 -15.49 -3.23 -5.65
N HIS A 63 -14.23 -2.87 -5.40
CA HIS A 63 -13.27 -2.52 -6.43
C HIS A 63 -12.54 -3.77 -6.92
N HIS A 64 -12.39 -3.92 -8.22
CA HIS A 64 -11.62 -5.00 -8.80
C HIS A 64 -10.50 -4.44 -9.66
N PHE A 65 -9.28 -4.88 -9.37
CA PHE A 65 -8.10 -4.47 -10.11
C PHE A 65 -7.51 -5.68 -10.83
N THR A 66 -7.47 -5.59 -12.16
CA THR A 66 -7.01 -6.66 -13.05
C THR A 66 -5.83 -6.18 -13.90
N PRO A 67 -4.59 -6.53 -13.54
CA PRO A 67 -3.43 -6.30 -14.39
C PRO A 67 -3.59 -6.98 -15.76
N THR A 68 -3.17 -6.29 -16.82
CA THR A 68 -3.08 -6.87 -18.17
C THR A 68 -1.68 -6.67 -18.73
N LYS A 69 -1.34 -7.37 -19.82
CA LYS A 69 -0.02 -7.23 -20.47
C LYS A 69 0.28 -5.83 -21.00
N ALA A 70 -0.75 -5.01 -21.23
CA ALA A 70 -0.63 -3.69 -21.84
C ALA A 70 -1.13 -2.57 -20.90
N GLY A 71 -1.36 -2.87 -19.61
CA GLY A 71 -1.90 -1.93 -18.64
C GLY A 71 -2.77 -2.64 -17.61
N GLY A 72 -4.05 -2.26 -17.48
CA GLY A 72 -4.92 -2.81 -16.46
C GLY A 72 -6.40 -2.45 -16.64
N ILE A 73 -7.27 -3.15 -15.93
CA ILE A 73 -8.71 -2.88 -15.83
C ILE A 73 -9.05 -2.64 -14.36
N GLN A 74 -9.73 -1.53 -14.09
CA GLN A 74 -10.39 -1.24 -12.83
C GLN A 74 -11.90 -1.40 -13.06
N ASP A 75 -12.53 -2.32 -12.34
CA ASP A 75 -13.98 -2.35 -12.21
C ASP A 75 -14.38 -1.84 -10.84
N VAL A 76 -15.52 -1.15 -10.77
CA VAL A 76 -16.20 -0.89 -9.50
C VAL A 76 -17.63 -1.36 -9.69
N VAL A 77 -18.10 -2.21 -8.78
CA VAL A 77 -19.41 -2.86 -8.88
C VAL A 77 -20.17 -2.74 -7.57
N ALA A 78 -21.48 -2.66 -7.67
CA ALA A 78 -22.37 -2.79 -6.52
C ALA A 78 -22.50 -4.28 -6.16
N ASP A 79 -22.44 -4.59 -4.86
CA ASP A 79 -22.53 -5.98 -4.40
C ASP A 79 -23.93 -6.55 -4.59
N GLN A 80 -24.94 -5.68 -4.61
CA GLN A 80 -26.32 -6.01 -4.97
C GLN A 80 -26.62 -5.53 -6.40
N PRO A 81 -26.94 -6.45 -7.34
CA PRO A 81 -27.08 -6.11 -8.76
C PRO A 81 -28.31 -5.24 -9.07
N ASP A 82 -29.22 -5.06 -8.13
CA ASP A 82 -30.41 -4.22 -8.23
C ASP A 82 -30.33 -2.92 -7.40
N ASP A 83 -29.19 -2.63 -6.75
CA ASP A 83 -28.95 -1.34 -6.11
C ASP A 83 -28.65 -0.25 -7.15
N ALA A 84 -29.72 0.22 -7.81
CA ALA A 84 -29.64 1.25 -8.84
C ALA A 84 -28.96 2.54 -8.36
N LYS A 85 -29.03 2.84 -7.04
CA LYS A 85 -28.39 4.03 -6.48
C LYS A 85 -26.88 3.88 -6.50
N GLN A 86 -26.33 2.78 -5.99
CA GLN A 86 -24.88 2.55 -6.00
C GLN A 86 -24.36 2.46 -7.43
N ILE A 87 -25.07 1.75 -8.30
CA ILE A 87 -24.70 1.60 -9.72
C ILE A 87 -24.58 2.96 -10.42
N ASP A 88 -25.55 3.87 -10.22
CA ASP A 88 -25.52 5.20 -10.84
C ASP A 88 -24.40 6.09 -10.27
N LEU A 89 -24.12 5.99 -8.96
CA LEU A 89 -23.03 6.71 -8.31
C LEU A 89 -21.67 6.23 -8.83
N ILE A 90 -21.46 4.92 -8.92
CA ILE A 90 -20.28 4.30 -9.50
C ILE A 90 -20.06 4.78 -10.93
N ARG A 91 -21.09 4.67 -11.79
CA ARG A 91 -20.98 5.08 -13.20
C ARG A 91 -20.62 6.55 -13.32
N THR A 92 -21.25 7.40 -12.52
CA THR A 92 -20.97 8.85 -12.52
C THR A 92 -19.54 9.13 -12.10
N HIS A 93 -19.06 8.49 -11.04
CA HIS A 93 -17.71 8.66 -10.52
C HIS A 93 -16.66 8.22 -11.55
N LEU A 94 -16.75 6.99 -12.09
CA LEU A 94 -15.77 6.49 -13.07
C LEU A 94 -15.77 7.31 -14.38
N GLN A 95 -16.90 7.91 -14.78
CA GLN A 95 -16.91 8.86 -15.90
C GLN A 95 -16.13 10.14 -15.60
N GLN A 96 -16.12 10.60 -14.35
CA GLN A 96 -15.34 11.77 -13.92
C GLN A 96 -13.86 11.41 -13.87
N GLU A 97 -13.52 10.29 -13.25
CA GLU A 97 -12.15 9.76 -13.21
C GLU A 97 -11.56 9.58 -14.60
N ALA A 98 -12.29 8.96 -15.55
CA ALA A 98 -11.82 8.81 -16.93
C ALA A 98 -11.43 10.14 -17.58
N LYS A 99 -12.20 11.21 -17.31
CA LYS A 99 -11.92 12.57 -17.83
C LYS A 99 -10.74 13.23 -17.13
N ALA A 100 -10.55 12.97 -15.84
CA ALA A 100 -9.47 13.51 -15.03
C ALA A 100 -8.14 12.82 -15.37
N PHE A 101 -8.11 11.48 -15.34
CA PHE A 101 -6.93 10.68 -15.65
C PHE A 101 -6.47 10.87 -17.09
N GLY A 102 -7.40 11.04 -18.04
CA GLY A 102 -7.07 11.40 -19.43
C GLY A 102 -6.38 12.76 -19.59
N LYS A 103 -6.33 13.58 -18.53
CA LYS A 103 -5.61 14.87 -18.45
C LYS A 103 -4.44 14.85 -17.46
N GLY A 104 -4.14 13.69 -16.88
CA GLY A 104 -3.09 13.52 -15.86
C GLY A 104 -3.49 14.02 -14.48
N ASP A 105 -4.79 14.22 -14.23
CA ASP A 105 -5.30 14.62 -12.92
C ASP A 105 -5.70 13.39 -12.12
N PHE A 106 -4.80 12.91 -11.26
CA PHE A 106 -5.03 11.81 -10.31
C PHE A 106 -5.26 12.32 -8.88
N GLY A 107 -5.78 13.54 -8.73
CA GLY A 107 -5.97 14.19 -7.44
C GLY A 107 -6.93 13.47 -6.49
N ASP A 108 -7.93 12.75 -7.02
CA ASP A 108 -8.86 11.95 -6.20
C ASP A 108 -8.14 10.75 -5.56
N PRO A 109 -7.42 9.90 -6.32
CA PRO A 109 -6.52 8.89 -5.75
C PRO A 109 -5.52 9.45 -4.73
N ALA A 110 -4.87 10.57 -5.05
CA ALA A 110 -3.90 11.21 -4.16
C ALA A 110 -4.53 11.64 -2.82
N GLN A 111 -5.76 12.17 -2.84
CA GLN A 111 -6.50 12.56 -1.63
C GLN A 111 -6.82 11.37 -0.72
N ILE A 112 -7.12 10.20 -1.29
CA ILE A 112 -7.46 9.00 -0.53
C ILE A 112 -6.18 8.34 0.01
N HIS A 113 -5.22 8.09 -0.88
CA HIS A 113 -4.09 7.19 -0.66
C HIS A 113 -2.77 7.87 -0.28
N GLY A 114 -2.70 9.19 -0.49
CA GLY A 114 -1.53 10.03 -0.32
C GLY A 114 -0.71 10.17 -1.61
N ASP A 115 -0.02 11.31 -1.76
CA ASP A 115 0.79 11.65 -2.94
C ASP A 115 1.94 10.67 -3.23
N SER A 116 2.34 9.87 -2.23
CA SER A 116 3.42 8.89 -2.34
C SER A 116 2.93 7.47 -2.66
N MET A 117 1.71 7.32 -3.16
CA MET A 117 1.19 6.02 -3.57
C MET A 117 2.06 5.44 -4.70
N PRO A 118 2.47 4.16 -4.61
CA PRO A 118 3.24 3.51 -5.67
C PRO A 118 2.60 3.69 -7.05
N GLY A 119 3.42 4.01 -8.06
CA GLY A 119 3.00 4.23 -9.45
C GLY A 119 2.35 5.59 -9.73
N LEU A 120 1.80 6.30 -8.73
CA LEU A 120 0.99 7.50 -8.94
C LEU A 120 1.75 8.61 -9.69
N ALA A 121 2.98 8.90 -9.28
CA ALA A 121 3.80 9.94 -9.91
C ALA A 121 4.13 9.61 -11.37
N GLU A 122 4.44 8.36 -11.66
CA GLU A 122 4.72 7.87 -13.01
C GLU A 122 3.47 7.92 -13.89
N LEU A 123 2.28 7.66 -13.35
CA LEU A 123 1.01 7.79 -14.06
C LEU A 123 0.67 9.25 -14.37
N GLU A 124 0.87 10.17 -13.41
CA GLU A 124 0.68 11.61 -13.60
C GLU A 124 1.62 12.18 -14.67
N GLU A 125 2.91 11.82 -14.65
CA GLU A 125 3.86 12.23 -15.69
C GLU A 125 3.59 11.52 -17.02
N GLY A 126 3.12 10.27 -16.93
CA GLY A 126 2.87 9.35 -18.02
C GLY A 126 1.61 9.61 -18.84
N TYR A 127 0.64 10.35 -18.30
CA TYR A 127 -0.77 10.29 -18.73
C TYR A 127 -1.01 10.38 -20.24
N LYS A 128 -0.25 11.22 -20.97
CA LYS A 128 -0.43 11.38 -22.43
C LYS A 128 -0.16 10.11 -23.23
N ARG A 129 0.54 9.14 -22.63
CA ARG A 129 0.91 7.85 -23.21
C ARG A 129 0.01 6.72 -22.71
N ILE A 130 -0.96 7.01 -21.84
CA ILE A 130 -1.92 6.06 -21.30
C ILE A 130 -3.28 6.40 -21.91
N GLU A 131 -3.86 5.45 -22.63
CA GLU A 131 -5.25 5.52 -23.02
C GLU A 131 -6.13 5.08 -21.86
N VAL A 132 -7.08 5.92 -21.46
CA VAL A 132 -8.09 5.62 -20.43
C VAL A 132 -9.46 5.52 -21.10
N ARG A 133 -10.10 4.35 -21.02
CA ARG A 133 -11.42 4.10 -21.60
C ARG A 133 -12.43 3.73 -20.54
N TYR A 134 -13.52 4.48 -20.49
CA TYR A 134 -14.69 4.18 -19.68
C TYR A 134 -15.64 3.20 -20.38
N ARG A 135 -16.25 2.31 -19.61
CA ARG A 135 -17.34 1.43 -20.07
C ARG A 135 -18.38 1.26 -18.97
N GLU A 136 -19.66 1.33 -19.33
CA GLU A 136 -20.76 0.95 -18.45
C GLU A 136 -20.87 -0.58 -18.29
N ARG A 137 -21.20 -1.01 -17.06
CA ARG A 137 -21.59 -2.37 -16.74
C ARG A 137 -23.00 -2.39 -16.17
N SER A 138 -23.67 -3.53 -16.18
CA SER A 138 -25.01 -3.66 -15.57
C SER A 138 -25.00 -3.42 -14.06
N ASP A 139 -23.91 -3.79 -13.40
CA ASP A 139 -23.66 -3.75 -11.94
C ASP A 139 -22.73 -2.60 -11.52
N GLY A 140 -22.31 -1.72 -12.44
CA GLY A 140 -21.36 -0.64 -12.14
C GLY A 140 -20.69 -0.08 -13.39
N ALA A 141 -19.36 0.06 -13.37
CA ALA A 141 -18.57 0.55 -14.50
C ALA A 141 -17.12 0.04 -14.49
N SER A 142 -16.43 0.21 -15.61
CA SER A 142 -15.03 -0.14 -15.79
C SER A 142 -14.21 1.04 -16.35
N LEU A 143 -12.96 1.13 -15.93
CA LEU A 143 -11.89 1.87 -16.59
C LEU A 143 -10.84 0.91 -17.12
N THR A 144 -10.54 0.99 -18.41
CA THR A 144 -9.42 0.28 -19.03
C THR A 144 -8.28 1.24 -19.29
N TYR A 145 -7.10 0.89 -18.81
CA TYR A 145 -5.85 1.62 -19.00
C TYR A 145 -4.98 0.84 -19.98
N THR A 146 -4.50 1.50 -21.03
CA THR A 146 -3.67 0.85 -22.06
C THR A 146 -2.49 1.74 -22.46
N THR A 147 -1.31 1.14 -22.56
CA THR A 147 -0.06 1.81 -22.96
C THR A 147 0.86 0.83 -23.68
N GLU A 148 1.73 1.35 -24.54
CA GLU A 148 2.80 0.58 -25.20
C GLU A 148 4.13 0.65 -24.42
N GLU A 149 4.20 1.48 -23.38
CA GLU A 149 5.42 1.74 -22.60
C GLU A 149 5.50 0.78 -21.40
N PRO A 150 6.47 -0.16 -21.35
CA PRO A 150 6.56 -1.14 -20.28
C PRO A 150 6.64 -0.51 -18.87
N ALA A 151 7.36 0.59 -18.73
CA ALA A 151 7.47 1.29 -17.43
C ALA A 151 6.14 1.84 -16.92
N LEU A 152 5.21 2.21 -17.82
CA LEU A 152 3.87 2.67 -17.43
C LEU A 152 2.92 1.49 -17.16
N VAL A 153 3.18 0.32 -17.75
CA VAL A 153 2.50 -0.92 -17.36
C VAL A 153 2.88 -1.29 -15.93
N ASP A 154 4.18 -1.27 -15.62
CA ASP A 154 4.68 -1.55 -14.27
C ASP A 154 4.09 -0.56 -13.24
N ALA A 155 4.07 0.74 -13.56
CA ALA A 155 3.44 1.75 -12.70
C ALA A 155 1.94 1.52 -12.47
N LEU A 156 1.19 1.10 -13.50
CA LEU A 156 -0.23 0.73 -13.34
C LEU A 156 -0.39 -0.47 -12.40
N HIS A 157 0.52 -1.44 -12.46
CA HIS A 157 0.47 -2.64 -11.62
C HIS A 157 0.81 -2.31 -10.17
N ASP A 158 1.85 -1.50 -9.93
CA ASP A 158 2.20 -1.00 -8.60
C ASP A 158 1.04 -0.19 -7.98
N TRP A 159 0.40 0.66 -8.78
CA TRP A 159 -0.75 1.46 -8.36
C TRP A 159 -1.97 0.59 -8.03
N PHE A 160 -2.21 -0.48 -8.79
CA PHE A 160 -3.28 -1.45 -8.51
C PHE A 160 -3.02 -2.25 -7.24
N GLU A 161 -1.78 -2.75 -7.05
CA GLU A 161 -1.40 -3.49 -5.84
C GLU A 161 -1.52 -2.62 -4.59
N ALA A 162 -1.10 -1.35 -4.67
CA ALA A 162 -1.25 -0.40 -3.57
C ALA A 162 -2.73 -0.17 -3.21
N GLN A 163 -3.61 -0.03 -4.21
CA GLN A 163 -5.04 0.13 -3.97
C GLN A 163 -5.68 -1.12 -3.36
N LEU A 164 -5.31 -2.32 -3.82
CA LEU A 164 -5.76 -3.58 -3.23
C LEU A 164 -5.38 -3.67 -1.74
N SER A 165 -4.15 -3.27 -1.41
CA SER A 165 -3.70 -3.20 -0.02
C SER A 165 -4.48 -2.16 0.80
N ASP A 166 -4.73 -0.99 0.23
CA ASP A 166 -5.32 0.17 0.91
C ASP A 166 -6.83 0.03 1.16
N HIS A 167 -7.56 -0.56 0.21
CA HIS A 167 -9.02 -0.75 0.32
C HIS A 167 -9.39 -2.03 1.09
N GLY A 168 -8.46 -2.96 1.30
CA GLY A 168 -8.70 -4.15 2.12
C GLY A 168 -9.89 -4.97 1.61
N ASP A 169 -10.87 -5.23 2.47
CA ASP A 169 -12.04 -6.05 2.15
C ASP A 169 -12.96 -5.41 1.08
N HIS A 170 -12.76 -4.13 0.74
CA HIS A 170 -13.50 -3.41 -0.31
C HIS A 170 -12.84 -3.51 -1.69
N ALA A 171 -11.75 -4.26 -1.82
CA ALA A 171 -11.08 -4.49 -3.10
C ALA A 171 -10.50 -5.91 -3.26
N GLU A 172 -10.58 -6.44 -4.48
CA GLU A 172 -9.99 -7.73 -4.82
C GLU A 172 -9.42 -7.80 -6.24
N THR A 173 -8.66 -8.87 -6.52
CA THR A 173 -8.06 -9.06 -7.85
C THR A 173 -9.01 -9.79 -8.78
N GLY A 174 -9.16 -9.26 -10.01
CA GLY A 174 -10.02 -9.88 -11.02
C GLY A 174 -11.51 -9.65 -10.79
N HIS A 175 -12.29 -9.64 -11.88
CA HIS A 175 -13.74 -9.78 -11.90
C HIS A 175 -14.18 -10.46 -13.20
#